data_AF-A0A9E1VGM9-F1
#
_entry.id   AF-A0A9E1VGM9-F1
#
_cell.length_a   1.000
_cell.length_b   1.000
_cell.length_c   1.000
_cell.angle_alpha   90.00
_cell.angle_beta   90.00
_cell.angle_gamma   90.00
#
_symmetry.space_group_name_H-M   'P 1'
#
loop_
_entity.id
_entity.type
_entity.pdbx_description
1 polymer ?
#
loop_
_entity_poly.entity_id
_entity_poly.type
_entity_poly.pdbx_seq_one_letter_code
_entity_poly.pdbx_strand_id
1 'polypeptide(L)'
;MIVRTNRYAALSGATILVAGIMFAAPALAQSGELSPQAQALDTNSNGVVERAEALGPAAANFDTIDLDKSDTLDGDELRHFFAGGPRPEPKATAASAPAEPLAGPAVAMDANSNGLIEREEAQGPAATNFDTIDLDKNGTLDGSELRFFFRGGERPGGPAQTADKKPDAGAKPGGAAEGGPPPARVVLDEVIEERIGQTTPVVGRIVARQSGPIAARIGGAVVDMSVDVGDRVATGDVLAQIDRERMQLERDRYSAIVSQQRANLTAERADLEQTQNELNRLEGIRKSAAFSQARFEDAVQAVASQTGTVAETRALLAQAQAQLKRADRDLTDTEILAPYPGVISETHTEVGAYLSVGNPVVTIINDLDLEIEADVPTARIAGLADGDAVSIRVSAGKTIPATLRAVVPSENPRTRTRPVRFTPDFTGLNMALADNQSVTVLIPVGGSRDAVTVAKDAVTQRNGQSMVFVSNNGRAQPRPVTTSEATGGRLVVLSGLKAGDMVVVRGNERLRPGQRLLDVNAGNATANGSGGG
;
A
#
# COMPACT_ATOMS: atom_id res chain seq x y z
N MET A 1 -35.40 35.16 24.92
CA MET A 1 -36.66 34.83 25.61
C MET A 1 -37.75 35.74 25.03
N ILE A 2 -38.64 35.18 24.19
CA ILE A 2 -40.06 35.53 23.95
C ILE A 2 -40.37 37.02 23.61
N VAL A 3 -41.10 37.46 22.58
CA VAL A 3 -41.88 36.94 21.44
C VAL A 3 -42.11 38.19 20.55
N ARG A 4 -42.02 38.08 19.22
CA ARG A 4 -42.73 39.03 18.33
C ARG A 4 -43.43 38.25 17.23
N THR A 5 -44.74 38.17 17.39
CA THR A 5 -45.74 37.72 16.44
C THR A 5 -45.76 38.69 15.25
N ASN A 6 -45.72 38.20 14.02
CA ASN A 6 -46.17 38.96 12.86
C ASN A 6 -47.03 38.07 11.97
N ARG A 7 -48.26 38.53 11.71
CA ARG A 7 -49.29 37.89 10.90
C ARG A 7 -49.28 38.48 9.48
N TYR A 8 -49.36 37.56 8.51
CA TYR A 8 -50.01 37.64 7.19
C TYR A 8 -49.83 38.88 6.31
N ALA A 9 -49.21 38.66 5.14
CA ALA A 9 -49.68 39.20 3.88
C ALA A 9 -49.47 38.16 2.77
N ALA A 10 -50.58 37.72 2.18
CA ALA A 10 -50.62 36.82 1.03
C ALA A 10 -50.33 37.62 -0.25
N LEU A 11 -49.52 37.04 -1.14
CA LEU A 11 -49.46 37.46 -2.54
C LEU A 11 -49.47 36.22 -3.43
N SER A 12 -50.53 36.16 -4.21
CA SER A 12 -50.84 35.19 -5.25
C SER A 12 -49.90 35.42 -6.43
N GLY A 13 -49.21 34.37 -6.88
CA GLY A 13 -48.32 34.39 -8.04
C GLY A 13 -48.55 33.14 -8.88
N ALA A 14 -48.96 33.35 -10.13
CA ALA A 14 -49.45 32.36 -11.06
C ALA A 14 -48.44 31.25 -11.42
N THR A 15 -48.89 30.00 -11.35
CA THR A 15 -48.16 28.82 -11.83
C THR A 15 -48.37 28.69 -13.34
N ILE A 16 -47.33 28.97 -14.12
CA ILE A 16 -47.27 28.67 -15.56
C ILE A 16 -47.05 27.16 -15.72
N LEU A 17 -47.98 26.50 -16.40
CA LEU A 17 -47.91 25.10 -16.77
C LEU A 17 -46.96 24.96 -17.97
N VAL A 18 -45.71 24.54 -17.73
CA VAL A 18 -44.78 24.14 -18.80
C VAL A 18 -44.84 22.61 -18.92
N ALA A 19 -45.47 22.14 -19.99
CA ALA A 19 -45.42 20.74 -20.40
C ALA A 19 -44.00 20.40 -20.88
N GLY A 20 -43.20 19.80 -20.00
CA GLY A 20 -41.90 19.20 -20.37
C GLY A 20 -42.13 17.82 -20.98
N ILE A 21 -41.92 17.70 -22.28
CA ILE A 21 -41.77 16.42 -22.98
C ILE A 21 -40.47 15.79 -22.47
N MET A 22 -40.58 14.71 -21.68
CA MET A 22 -39.44 13.85 -21.35
C MET A 22 -38.99 13.12 -22.63
N PHE A 23 -37.82 13.47 -23.15
CA PHE A 23 -37.05 12.54 -23.97
C PHE A 23 -36.42 11.51 -23.04
N ALA A 24 -36.88 10.26 -23.11
CA ALA A 24 -36.16 9.13 -22.54
C ALA A 24 -34.84 8.96 -23.30
N ALA A 25 -33.72 9.04 -22.58
CA ALA A 25 -32.42 8.61 -23.12
C ALA A 25 -32.48 7.10 -23.41
N PRO A 26 -31.91 6.61 -24.53
CA PRO A 26 -31.86 5.18 -24.78
C PRO A 26 -30.91 4.55 -23.75
N ALA A 27 -31.34 3.43 -23.17
CA ALA A 27 -30.50 2.60 -22.31
C ALA A 27 -29.22 2.22 -23.07
N LEU A 28 -28.04 2.50 -22.50
CA LEU A 28 -26.80 1.91 -22.98
C LEU A 28 -26.87 0.40 -22.74
N ALA A 29 -26.84 -0.39 -23.82
CA ALA A 29 -26.63 -1.83 -23.77
C ALA A 29 -25.27 -2.14 -23.13
N GLN A 30 -25.17 -3.27 -22.42
CA GLN A 30 -23.94 -3.68 -21.74
C GLN A 30 -22.85 -4.07 -22.77
N SER A 31 -21.57 -3.98 -22.39
CA SER A 31 -20.43 -4.39 -23.23
C SER A 31 -20.64 -5.80 -23.80
N GLY A 32 -20.35 -5.99 -25.09
CA GLY A 32 -20.62 -7.22 -25.83
C GLY A 32 -22.01 -7.34 -26.49
N GLU A 33 -23.05 -6.64 -26.02
CA GLU A 33 -24.40 -6.79 -26.59
C GLU A 33 -24.63 -5.92 -27.83
N LEU A 34 -25.36 -6.43 -28.84
CA LEU A 34 -25.78 -5.65 -30.01
C LEU A 34 -26.68 -4.47 -29.61
N SER A 35 -26.51 -3.32 -30.28
CA SER A 35 -27.42 -2.18 -30.11
C SER A 35 -28.83 -2.53 -30.59
N PRO A 36 -29.91 -1.82 -30.15
CA PRO A 36 -31.27 -2.10 -30.62
C PRO A 36 -31.44 -2.05 -32.15
N GLN A 37 -30.60 -1.28 -32.85
CA GLN A 37 -30.60 -1.24 -34.32
C GLN A 37 -29.84 -2.42 -34.94
N ALA A 38 -28.79 -2.91 -34.29
CA ALA A 38 -28.03 -4.08 -34.74
C ALA A 38 -28.74 -5.41 -34.41
N GLN A 39 -29.50 -5.47 -33.32
CA GLN A 39 -30.39 -6.59 -33.00
C GLN A 39 -31.47 -6.81 -34.06
N ALA A 40 -31.82 -5.77 -34.83
CA ALA A 40 -32.75 -5.90 -35.95
C ALA A 40 -32.12 -6.51 -37.21
N LEU A 41 -30.78 -6.61 -37.27
CA LEU A 41 -30.03 -7.26 -38.35
C LEU A 41 -29.77 -8.74 -38.04
N ASP A 42 -29.50 -9.06 -36.77
CA ASP A 42 -29.37 -10.42 -36.24
C ASP A 42 -30.70 -11.19 -36.38
N THR A 43 -30.88 -11.86 -37.52
CA THR A 43 -32.14 -12.48 -37.92
C THR A 43 -32.32 -13.84 -37.23
N ASN A 44 -31.20 -14.48 -36.86
CA ASN A 44 -31.18 -15.75 -36.16
C ASN A 44 -31.13 -15.62 -34.61
N SER A 45 -31.03 -14.38 -34.10
CA SER A 45 -30.99 -14.03 -32.68
C SER A 45 -29.84 -14.70 -31.91
N ASN A 46 -28.69 -14.88 -32.54
CA ASN A 46 -27.51 -15.49 -31.94
C ASN A 46 -26.61 -14.50 -31.17
N GLY A 47 -26.94 -13.20 -31.20
CA GLY A 47 -26.23 -12.14 -30.48
C GLY A 47 -25.05 -11.53 -31.22
N VAL A 48 -24.82 -11.90 -32.48
CA VAL A 48 -23.83 -11.31 -33.41
C VAL A 48 -24.48 -11.04 -34.76
N VAL A 49 -23.83 -10.24 -35.63
CA VAL A 49 -24.31 -10.01 -37.00
C VAL A 49 -23.42 -10.76 -37.98
N GLU A 50 -23.96 -11.78 -38.64
CA GLU A 50 -23.24 -12.52 -39.67
C GLU A 50 -23.12 -11.71 -40.97
N ARG A 51 -22.15 -12.06 -41.81
CA ARG A 51 -21.92 -11.38 -43.11
C ARG A 51 -23.16 -11.36 -44.02
N ALA A 52 -23.99 -12.40 -43.96
CA ALA A 52 -25.23 -12.49 -44.72
C ALA A 52 -26.36 -11.59 -44.16
N GLU A 53 -26.25 -11.19 -42.90
CA GLU A 53 -27.24 -10.40 -42.16
C GLU A 53 -26.89 -8.90 -42.14
N ALA A 54 -25.62 -8.56 -42.38
CA ALA A 54 -25.16 -7.19 -42.43
C ALA A 54 -25.86 -6.40 -43.57
N LEU A 55 -26.34 -5.20 -43.25
CA LEU A 55 -26.94 -4.28 -44.20
C LEU A 55 -26.30 -2.88 -44.14
N GLY A 56 -26.37 -2.14 -45.24
CA GLY A 56 -25.93 -0.75 -45.31
C GLY A 56 -24.41 -0.59 -45.08
N PRO A 57 -23.96 0.40 -44.29
CA PRO A 57 -22.53 0.66 -44.07
C PRO A 57 -21.79 -0.50 -43.38
N ALA A 58 -22.49 -1.34 -42.60
CA ALA A 58 -21.90 -2.51 -41.96
C ALA A 58 -21.57 -3.61 -42.97
N ALA A 59 -22.40 -3.82 -43.99
CA ALA A 59 -22.12 -4.77 -45.08
C ALA A 59 -20.94 -4.30 -45.95
N ALA A 60 -20.87 -3.00 -46.23
CA ALA A 60 -19.84 -2.42 -47.09
C ALA A 60 -18.44 -2.38 -46.44
N ASN A 61 -18.37 -2.44 -45.11
CA ASN A 61 -17.13 -2.36 -44.35
C ASN A 61 -16.92 -3.56 -43.44
N PHE A 62 -17.57 -4.70 -43.73
CA PHE A 62 -17.61 -5.86 -42.83
C PHE A 62 -16.20 -6.30 -42.40
N ASP A 63 -15.28 -6.49 -43.35
CA ASP A 63 -13.89 -6.88 -43.08
C ASP A 63 -13.08 -5.82 -42.33
N THR A 64 -13.51 -4.57 -42.37
CA THR A 64 -12.88 -3.45 -41.66
C THR A 64 -13.39 -3.34 -40.23
N ILE A 65 -14.61 -3.82 -39.98
CA ILE A 65 -15.28 -3.80 -38.67
C ILE A 65 -14.93 -5.06 -37.87
N ASP A 66 -14.82 -6.21 -38.53
CA ASP A 66 -14.38 -7.51 -37.98
C ASP A 66 -12.89 -7.46 -37.63
N LEU A 67 -12.58 -6.99 -36.43
CA LEU A 67 -11.22 -6.74 -35.97
C LEU A 67 -10.55 -8.03 -35.48
N ASP A 68 -11.33 -9.04 -35.09
CA ASP A 68 -10.84 -10.33 -34.61
C ASP A 68 -10.89 -11.46 -35.67
N LYS A 69 -11.42 -11.16 -36.87
CA LYS A 69 -11.56 -12.08 -38.01
C LYS A 69 -12.44 -13.29 -37.69
N SER A 70 -13.47 -13.07 -36.89
CA SER A 70 -14.42 -14.12 -36.52
C SER A 70 -15.49 -14.39 -37.59
N ASP A 71 -15.50 -13.64 -38.69
CA ASP A 71 -16.54 -13.66 -39.74
C ASP A 71 -17.96 -13.30 -39.21
N THR A 72 -18.01 -12.70 -38.01
CA THR A 72 -19.21 -12.20 -37.33
C THR A 72 -18.91 -10.84 -36.70
N LEU A 73 -19.89 -9.94 -36.63
CA LEU A 73 -19.71 -8.64 -35.98
C LEU A 73 -20.40 -8.63 -34.61
N ASP A 74 -19.65 -8.34 -33.55
CA ASP A 74 -20.22 -8.18 -32.22
C ASP A 74 -20.62 -6.72 -31.90
N GLY A 75 -21.28 -6.54 -30.75
CA GLY A 75 -21.76 -5.23 -30.33
C GLY A 75 -20.64 -4.21 -30.10
N ASP A 76 -19.44 -4.65 -29.71
CA ASP A 76 -18.31 -3.77 -29.44
C ASP A 76 -17.61 -3.32 -30.74
N GLU A 77 -17.50 -4.20 -31.72
CA GLU A 77 -16.98 -3.87 -33.05
C GLU A 77 -17.86 -2.87 -33.81
N LEU A 78 -19.18 -3.10 -33.79
CA LEU A 78 -20.14 -2.17 -34.38
C LEU A 78 -20.13 -0.82 -33.65
N ARG A 79 -20.00 -0.81 -32.31
CA ARG A 79 -19.87 0.43 -31.54
C ARG A 79 -18.58 1.18 -31.85
N HIS A 80 -17.46 0.47 -31.99
CA HIS A 80 -16.19 1.10 -32.36
C HIS A 80 -16.29 1.81 -33.71
N PHE A 81 -16.85 1.13 -34.72
CA PHE A 81 -16.95 1.68 -36.07
C PHE A 81 -17.93 2.87 -36.18
N PHE A 82 -19.12 2.77 -35.57
CA PHE A 82 -20.16 3.79 -35.73
C PHE A 82 -20.10 4.93 -34.70
N ALA A 83 -19.60 4.67 -33.49
CA ALA A 83 -19.63 5.62 -32.37
C ALA A 83 -18.24 6.05 -31.88
N GLY A 84 -17.14 5.52 -32.46
CA GLY A 84 -15.78 5.91 -32.12
C GLY A 84 -15.34 5.48 -30.72
N GLY A 85 -15.94 4.40 -30.18
CA GLY A 85 -15.59 3.83 -28.87
C GLY A 85 -14.16 3.25 -28.81
N PRO A 86 -13.67 2.84 -27.63
CA PRO A 86 -12.37 2.17 -27.50
C PRO A 86 -12.29 0.94 -28.41
N ARG A 87 -11.13 0.72 -29.04
CA ARG A 87 -10.90 -0.44 -29.92
C ARG A 87 -11.11 -1.74 -29.11
N PRO A 88 -12.02 -2.64 -29.52
CA PRO A 88 -12.22 -3.90 -28.82
C PRO A 88 -10.93 -4.74 -28.87
N GLU A 89 -10.60 -5.37 -27.74
CA GLU A 89 -9.49 -6.32 -27.67
C GLU A 89 -9.87 -7.60 -28.43
N PRO A 90 -8.98 -8.19 -29.23
CA PRO A 90 -9.28 -9.42 -29.95
C PRO A 90 -9.62 -10.53 -28.95
N LYS A 91 -10.80 -11.17 -29.11
CA LYS A 91 -11.17 -12.32 -28.29
C LYS A 91 -10.22 -13.47 -28.61
N ALA A 92 -9.43 -13.86 -27.61
CA ALA A 92 -8.49 -14.95 -27.71
C ALA A 92 -9.21 -16.24 -28.11
N THR A 93 -8.94 -16.73 -29.32
CA THR A 93 -9.17 -18.13 -29.68
C THR A 93 -8.25 -18.98 -28.81
N ALA A 94 -8.77 -20.11 -28.32
CA ALA A 94 -8.08 -21.00 -27.40
C ALA A 94 -6.74 -21.50 -27.99
N ALA A 95 -5.64 -20.86 -27.62
CA ALA A 95 -4.29 -21.31 -27.90
C ALA A 95 -3.70 -21.95 -26.64
N SER A 96 -3.06 -23.10 -26.83
CA SER A 96 -2.32 -23.89 -25.86
C SER A 96 -1.31 -23.04 -25.07
N ALA A 97 -1.00 -23.48 -23.86
CA ALA A 97 0.03 -22.87 -23.02
C ALA A 97 1.36 -22.76 -23.79
N PRO A 98 2.18 -21.72 -23.54
CA PRO A 98 3.49 -21.61 -24.19
C PRO A 98 4.38 -22.81 -23.82
N ALA A 99 4.96 -23.44 -24.84
CA ALA A 99 5.80 -24.64 -24.72
C ALA A 99 6.94 -24.45 -23.70
N GLU A 100 7.11 -25.42 -22.78
CA GLU A 100 8.25 -25.39 -21.86
C GLU A 100 9.55 -25.74 -22.60
N PRO A 101 10.68 -25.08 -22.26
CA PRO A 101 11.95 -25.34 -22.91
C PRO A 101 12.46 -26.77 -22.64
N LEU A 102 13.05 -27.38 -23.67
CA LEU A 102 13.70 -28.69 -23.58
C LEU A 102 14.82 -28.66 -22.52
N ALA A 103 14.98 -29.78 -21.80
CA ALA A 103 15.99 -29.92 -20.75
C ALA A 103 16.71 -31.26 -20.82
N GLY A 104 17.98 -31.29 -20.42
CA GLY A 104 18.78 -32.51 -20.34
C GLY A 104 19.05 -33.12 -21.73
N PRO A 105 18.99 -34.46 -21.87
CA PRO A 105 19.31 -35.15 -23.13
C PRO A 105 18.43 -34.73 -24.32
N ALA A 106 17.23 -34.19 -24.08
CA ALA A 106 16.33 -33.73 -25.13
C ALA A 106 16.88 -32.52 -25.90
N VAL A 107 17.69 -31.67 -25.27
CA VAL A 107 18.32 -30.52 -25.95
C VAL A 107 19.26 -30.97 -27.06
N ALA A 108 19.86 -32.16 -26.94
CA ALA A 108 20.74 -32.71 -27.97
C ALA A 108 19.98 -33.40 -29.12
N MET A 109 18.67 -33.60 -28.98
CA MET A 109 17.82 -34.22 -30.00
C MET A 109 17.23 -33.17 -30.96
N ASP A 110 17.02 -31.95 -30.48
CA ASP A 110 16.56 -30.80 -31.27
C ASP A 110 17.66 -30.36 -32.26
N ALA A 111 17.59 -30.86 -33.50
CA ALA A 111 18.63 -30.66 -34.49
C ALA A 111 18.52 -29.28 -35.16
N ASN A 112 17.31 -28.72 -35.20
CA ASN A 112 17.03 -27.42 -35.81
C ASN A 112 17.01 -26.25 -34.79
N SER A 113 17.19 -26.54 -33.51
CA SER A 113 17.23 -25.59 -32.39
C SER A 113 15.96 -24.75 -32.24
N ASN A 114 14.79 -25.32 -32.55
CA ASN A 114 13.50 -24.64 -32.47
C ASN A 114 12.84 -24.75 -31.08
N GLY A 115 13.44 -25.51 -30.14
CA GLY A 115 12.95 -25.69 -28.78
C GLY A 115 11.86 -26.76 -28.63
N LEU A 116 11.60 -27.56 -29.66
CA LEU A 116 10.65 -28.66 -29.71
C LEU A 116 11.33 -29.89 -30.33
N ILE A 117 10.77 -31.09 -30.11
CA ILE A 117 11.26 -32.32 -30.76
C ILE A 117 10.26 -32.78 -31.80
N GLU A 118 10.66 -32.76 -33.07
CA GLU A 118 9.87 -33.34 -34.16
C GLU A 118 10.00 -34.87 -34.19
N ARG A 119 9.07 -35.56 -34.87
CA ARG A 119 9.05 -37.04 -34.91
C ARG A 119 10.33 -37.62 -35.51
N GLU A 120 10.90 -36.92 -36.47
CA GLU A 120 12.13 -37.27 -37.17
C GLU A 120 13.38 -37.06 -36.30
N GLU A 121 13.28 -36.22 -35.28
CA GLU A 121 14.36 -35.86 -34.34
C GLU A 121 14.34 -36.72 -33.07
N ALA A 122 13.18 -37.29 -32.74
CA ALA A 122 13.00 -38.14 -31.57
C ALA A 122 13.92 -39.36 -31.61
N GLN A 123 14.64 -39.61 -30.51
CA GLN A 123 15.53 -40.77 -30.37
C GLN A 123 15.20 -41.60 -29.12
N GLY A 124 15.54 -42.89 -29.17
CA GLY A 124 15.38 -43.80 -28.03
C GLY A 124 13.92 -43.96 -27.58
N PRO A 125 13.61 -43.91 -26.27
CA PRO A 125 12.25 -44.08 -25.76
C PRO A 125 11.24 -43.04 -26.28
N ALA A 126 11.69 -41.84 -26.64
CA ALA A 126 10.83 -40.79 -27.17
C ALA A 126 10.36 -41.11 -28.61
N ALA A 127 11.20 -41.74 -29.43
CA ALA A 127 10.83 -42.17 -30.78
C ALA A 127 9.74 -43.25 -30.77
N THR A 128 9.89 -44.24 -29.89
CA THR A 128 8.95 -45.37 -29.80
C THR A 128 7.61 -44.99 -29.17
N ASN A 129 7.59 -43.93 -28.36
CA ASN A 129 6.41 -43.51 -27.59
C ASN A 129 5.89 -42.13 -28.01
N PHE A 130 6.30 -41.61 -29.17
CA PHE A 130 6.03 -40.23 -29.61
C PHE A 130 4.54 -39.87 -29.49
N ASP A 131 3.67 -40.70 -30.06
CA ASP A 131 2.20 -40.51 -30.04
C ASP A 131 1.58 -40.59 -28.65
N THR A 132 2.27 -41.16 -27.67
CA THR A 132 1.81 -41.24 -26.28
C THR A 132 2.38 -40.13 -25.40
N ILE A 133 3.43 -39.46 -25.85
CA ILE A 133 4.07 -38.33 -25.17
C ILE A 133 3.44 -37.02 -25.64
N ASP A 134 3.10 -36.92 -26.93
CA ASP A 134 2.37 -35.82 -27.56
C ASP A 134 0.91 -35.79 -27.04
N LEU A 135 0.70 -35.11 -25.91
CA LEU A 135 -0.57 -35.07 -25.19
C LEU A 135 -1.58 -34.15 -25.87
N ASP A 136 -1.11 -33.10 -26.52
CA ASP A 136 -1.95 -32.13 -27.23
C ASP A 136 -2.11 -32.46 -28.73
N LYS A 137 -1.41 -33.48 -29.23
CA LYS A 137 -1.44 -33.99 -30.61
C LYS A 137 -1.00 -32.95 -31.63
N ASN A 138 -0.10 -32.07 -31.25
CA ASN A 138 0.40 -31.01 -32.12
C ASN A 138 1.52 -31.50 -33.07
N GLY A 139 2.00 -32.74 -32.92
CA GLY A 139 3.01 -33.35 -33.77
C GLY A 139 4.45 -33.04 -33.37
N THR A 140 4.67 -32.35 -32.25
CA THR A 140 5.97 -32.01 -31.67
C THR A 140 5.96 -32.30 -30.17
N LEU A 141 7.12 -32.59 -29.56
CA LEU A 141 7.21 -32.78 -28.12
C LEU A 141 7.87 -31.57 -27.47
N ASP A 142 7.22 -30.99 -26.47
CA ASP A 142 7.81 -29.92 -25.66
C ASP A 142 8.51 -30.44 -24.38
N GLY A 143 9.15 -29.53 -23.65
CA GLY A 143 9.84 -29.87 -22.41
C GLY A 143 8.92 -30.42 -21.31
N SER A 144 7.64 -30.05 -21.33
CA SER A 144 6.66 -30.47 -20.33
C SER A 144 6.19 -31.92 -20.56
N GLU A 145 5.96 -32.29 -21.82
CA GLU A 145 5.54 -33.63 -22.24
C GLU A 145 6.64 -34.67 -22.02
N LEU A 146 7.88 -34.32 -22.37
CA LEU A 146 9.04 -35.18 -22.11
C LEU A 146 9.29 -35.35 -20.61
N ARG A 147 9.10 -34.30 -19.80
CA ARG A 147 9.21 -34.38 -18.33
C ARG A 147 8.16 -35.28 -17.72
N PHE A 148 6.94 -35.30 -18.25
CA PHE A 148 5.88 -36.20 -17.80
C PHE A 148 6.25 -37.66 -18.08
N PHE A 149 6.79 -37.96 -19.27
CA PHE A 149 7.15 -39.31 -19.66
C PHE A 149 8.33 -39.89 -18.85
N PHE A 150 9.43 -39.15 -18.70
CA PHE A 150 10.64 -39.68 -18.04
C PHE A 150 10.56 -39.76 -16.51
N ARG A 151 9.52 -39.21 -15.87
CA ARG A 151 9.33 -39.27 -14.41
C ARG A 151 8.52 -40.49 -13.93
N GLY A 152 8.04 -41.35 -14.84
CA GLY A 152 7.29 -42.56 -14.52
C GLY A 152 8.16 -43.83 -14.55
N GLY A 153 8.60 -44.33 -13.39
CA GLY A 153 9.37 -45.58 -13.33
C GLY A 153 9.11 -46.41 -12.08
N GLU A 154 8.26 -47.43 -12.19
CA GLU A 154 8.50 -48.77 -11.63
C GLU A 154 7.64 -49.81 -12.35
N ARG A 155 8.28 -50.82 -12.98
CA ARG A 155 7.71 -52.18 -13.09
C ARG A 155 8.80 -53.24 -13.35
N PRO A 156 8.51 -54.52 -13.01
CA PRO A 156 9.50 -55.54 -12.63
C PRO A 156 9.82 -56.54 -13.75
N GLY A 157 10.99 -57.18 -13.68
CA GLY A 157 11.20 -58.52 -14.26
C GLY A 157 12.51 -58.78 -15.03
N GLY A 158 13.57 -59.15 -14.29
CA GLY A 158 14.63 -60.11 -14.68
C GLY A 158 15.72 -59.70 -15.69
N PRO A 159 16.81 -60.50 -15.86
CA PRO A 159 17.42 -61.50 -14.98
C PRO A 159 18.85 -61.10 -14.52
N ALA A 160 19.34 -61.81 -13.50
CA ALA A 160 20.67 -61.62 -12.90
C ALA A 160 21.80 -62.31 -13.68
N GLN A 161 23.00 -61.69 -13.67
CA GLN A 161 24.28 -62.36 -13.88
C GLN A 161 25.35 -61.83 -12.89
N THR A 162 25.95 -62.80 -12.17
CA THR A 162 27.36 -62.93 -11.71
C THR A 162 27.97 -61.85 -10.81
N ALA A 163 28.88 -62.11 -9.86
CA ALA A 163 29.42 -63.26 -9.15
C ALA A 163 30.40 -62.68 -8.09
N ASP A 164 30.61 -63.40 -6.98
CA ASP A 164 31.83 -63.48 -6.17
C ASP A 164 32.48 -62.24 -5.51
N LYS A 165 32.40 -62.13 -4.17
CA LYS A 165 33.45 -62.58 -3.20
C LYS A 165 33.17 -62.16 -1.75
N LYS A 166 33.21 -63.16 -0.85
CA LYS A 166 33.39 -63.09 0.62
C LYS A 166 34.89 -62.78 0.96
N PRO A 167 35.31 -62.39 2.19
CA PRO A 167 35.24 -63.22 3.43
C PRO A 167 34.73 -62.44 4.67
N ASP A 168 33.88 -63.03 5.53
CA ASP A 168 34.20 -63.74 6.80
C ASP A 168 34.37 -62.77 7.99
N ALA A 169 33.89 -62.95 9.22
CA ALA A 169 33.26 -63.99 10.04
C ALA A 169 32.33 -63.26 11.05
N GLY A 170 31.24 -63.79 11.61
CA GLY A 170 31.20 -64.90 12.55
C GLY A 170 30.17 -64.58 13.66
N ALA A 171 29.61 -65.64 14.24
CA ALA A 171 28.86 -65.72 15.51
C ALA A 171 27.43 -65.11 15.61
N LYS A 172 26.43 -66.01 15.56
CA LYS A 172 25.27 -65.97 16.48
C LYS A 172 25.61 -66.80 17.73
N PRO A 173 25.10 -66.42 18.91
CA PRO A 173 23.89 -67.03 19.46
C PRO A 173 22.92 -65.95 20.01
N GLY A 174 21.61 -66.07 19.92
CA GLY A 174 20.76 -66.91 20.78
C GLY A 174 20.20 -66.08 21.94
N GLY A 175 18.89 -65.90 22.04
CA GLY A 175 18.22 -65.35 23.24
C GLY A 175 17.04 -64.43 22.96
N ALA A 176 15.83 -64.97 23.10
CA ALA A 176 14.59 -64.20 23.12
C ALA A 176 14.46 -63.41 24.44
N ALA A 177 14.12 -62.14 24.33
CA ALA A 177 13.39 -61.39 25.34
C ALA A 177 12.47 -60.41 24.61
N GLU A 178 11.18 -60.46 24.90
CA GLU A 178 10.15 -59.56 24.37
C GLU A 178 10.47 -58.10 24.73
N GLY A 179 11.13 -57.40 23.81
CA GLY A 179 11.19 -55.94 23.78
C GLY A 179 10.49 -55.49 22.51
N GLY A 180 9.35 -54.80 22.64
CA GLY A 180 8.71 -54.15 21.48
C GLY A 180 9.71 -53.27 20.72
N PRO A 181 9.43 -52.94 19.44
CA PRO A 181 10.36 -52.18 18.60
C PRO A 181 10.88 -50.92 19.33
N PRO A 182 12.17 -50.57 19.15
CA PRO A 182 12.79 -49.44 19.84
C PRO A 182 11.97 -48.16 19.61
N PRO A 183 11.96 -47.23 20.59
CA PRO A 183 11.13 -46.04 20.50
C PRO A 183 11.52 -45.23 19.25
N ALA A 184 10.52 -44.85 18.46
CA ALA A 184 10.72 -44.06 17.26
C ALA A 184 11.11 -42.63 17.64
N ARG A 185 12.20 -42.14 17.06
CA ARG A 185 12.63 -40.74 17.21
C ARG A 185 11.71 -39.87 16.36
N VAL A 186 10.99 -38.96 17.00
CA VAL A 186 9.98 -38.10 16.36
C VAL A 186 10.11 -36.68 16.85
N VAL A 187 9.64 -35.71 16.06
CA VAL A 187 9.41 -34.34 16.52
C VAL A 187 7.92 -34.19 16.79
N LEU A 188 7.58 -33.68 17.97
CA LEU A 188 6.21 -33.36 18.33
C LEU A 188 5.94 -31.86 18.12
N ASP A 189 4.71 -31.54 17.73
CA ASP A 189 4.16 -30.19 17.71
C ASP A 189 2.81 -30.21 18.42
N GLU A 190 2.44 -29.09 19.03
CA GLU A 190 1.16 -28.96 19.71
C GLU A 190 0.06 -28.54 18.73
N VAL A 191 -1.10 -29.16 18.84
CA VAL A 191 -2.32 -28.69 18.18
C VAL A 191 -2.82 -27.46 18.95
N ILE A 192 -2.87 -26.31 18.28
CA ILE A 192 -3.26 -25.04 18.88
C ILE A 192 -4.61 -24.59 18.35
N GLU A 193 -5.34 -23.80 19.14
CA GLU A 193 -6.45 -23.01 18.64
C GLU A 193 -5.92 -21.69 18.09
N GLU A 194 -6.20 -21.45 16.81
CA GLU A 194 -5.80 -20.23 16.11
C GLU A 194 -7.03 -19.57 15.50
N ARG A 195 -7.08 -18.24 15.57
CA ARG A 195 -8.15 -17.45 14.97
C ARG A 195 -7.88 -17.31 13.47
N ILE A 196 -8.65 -17.99 12.65
CA ILE A 196 -8.45 -18.06 11.20
C ILE A 196 -9.53 -17.27 10.49
N GLY A 197 -9.11 -16.41 9.57
CA GLY A 197 -9.98 -15.71 8.63
C GLY A 197 -9.53 -15.98 7.19
N GLN A 198 -10.48 -16.14 6.27
CA GLN A 198 -10.16 -16.09 4.85
C GLN A 198 -9.73 -14.67 4.50
N THR A 199 -8.82 -14.50 3.55
CA THR A 199 -8.37 -13.18 3.09
C THR A 199 -8.49 -13.06 1.58
N THR A 200 -8.84 -11.87 1.09
CA THR A 200 -8.77 -11.53 -0.34
C THR A 200 -7.58 -10.60 -0.58
N PRO A 201 -6.70 -10.91 -1.54
CA PRO A 201 -5.64 -10.00 -1.94
C PRO A 201 -6.23 -8.77 -2.62
N VAL A 202 -5.82 -7.58 -2.17
CA VAL A 202 -6.16 -6.28 -2.76
C VAL A 202 -4.86 -5.57 -3.10
N VAL A 203 -4.78 -4.99 -4.30
CA VAL A 203 -3.62 -4.21 -4.70
C VAL A 203 -3.62 -2.88 -3.95
N GLY A 204 -2.47 -2.53 -3.39
CA GLY A 204 -2.21 -1.24 -2.78
C GLY A 204 -0.87 -0.69 -3.20
N ARG A 205 -0.51 0.46 -2.63
CA ARG A 205 0.76 1.13 -2.83
C ARG A 205 1.29 1.69 -1.53
N ILE A 206 2.60 1.80 -1.43
CA ILE A 206 3.28 2.55 -0.39
C ILE A 206 3.14 4.04 -0.70
N VAL A 207 2.89 4.83 0.33
CA VAL A 207 2.66 6.27 0.24
C VAL A 207 3.32 6.97 1.42
N ALA A 208 4.08 8.03 1.19
CA ALA A 208 4.59 8.87 2.26
C ALA A 208 3.44 9.66 2.92
N ARG A 209 3.44 9.76 4.27
CA ARG A 209 2.46 10.58 4.99
C ARG A 209 2.62 12.06 4.63
N GLN A 210 3.86 12.50 4.44
CA GLN A 210 4.21 13.86 4.05
C GLN A 210 4.99 13.80 2.75
N SER A 211 4.39 14.34 1.69
CA SER A 211 5.04 14.51 0.40
C SER A 211 4.43 15.72 -0.30
N GLY A 212 5.26 16.50 -0.99
CA GLY A 212 4.77 17.58 -1.83
C GLY A 212 5.78 18.69 -2.11
N PRO A 213 5.41 19.64 -2.98
CA PRO A 213 6.27 20.75 -3.35
C PRO A 213 6.42 21.74 -2.19
N ILE A 214 7.66 22.10 -1.89
CA ILE A 214 8.03 23.20 -1.01
C ILE A 214 8.14 24.45 -1.87
N ALA A 215 7.37 25.48 -1.52
CA ALA A 215 7.25 26.70 -2.30
C ALA A 215 7.96 27.89 -1.65
N ALA A 216 8.36 28.84 -2.49
CA ALA A 216 8.92 30.11 -2.05
C ALA A 216 7.85 30.96 -1.33
N ARG A 217 8.25 31.57 -0.21
CA ARG A 217 7.38 32.46 0.58
C ARG A 217 7.57 33.93 0.23
N ILE A 218 8.69 34.26 -0.40
CA ILE A 218 9.03 35.59 -0.87
C ILE A 218 9.53 35.53 -2.33
N GLY A 219 9.42 36.64 -3.05
CA GLY A 219 9.92 36.75 -4.41
C GLY A 219 11.34 37.31 -4.50
N GLY A 220 12.14 36.74 -5.40
CA GLY A 220 13.51 37.15 -5.68
C GLY A 220 14.24 36.16 -6.58
N ALA A 221 15.47 36.50 -6.97
CA ALA A 221 16.32 35.61 -7.73
C ALA A 221 16.93 34.53 -6.82
N VAL A 222 16.97 33.28 -7.29
CA VAL A 222 17.68 32.19 -6.61
C VAL A 222 19.17 32.39 -6.82
N VAL A 223 19.94 32.47 -5.74
CA VAL A 223 21.40 32.64 -5.77
C VAL A 223 22.16 31.36 -5.44
N ASP A 224 21.51 30.43 -4.74
CA ASP A 224 22.09 29.13 -4.39
C ASP A 224 21.00 28.05 -4.31
N MET A 225 21.36 26.84 -4.72
CA MET A 225 20.60 25.61 -4.52
C MET A 225 21.51 24.67 -3.73
N SER A 226 21.16 24.41 -2.46
CA SER A 226 22.03 23.67 -1.54
C SER A 226 21.79 22.16 -1.55
N VAL A 227 20.88 21.67 -2.40
CA VAL A 227 20.44 20.28 -2.49
C VAL A 227 20.19 19.88 -3.94
N ASP A 228 20.42 18.59 -4.24
CA ASP A 228 20.11 17.96 -5.53
C ASP A 228 19.06 16.85 -5.37
N VAL A 229 18.50 16.40 -6.50
CA VAL A 229 17.57 15.26 -6.53
C VAL A 229 18.27 14.00 -6.00
N GLY A 230 17.63 13.34 -5.03
CA GLY A 230 18.17 12.16 -4.33
C GLY A 230 18.85 12.47 -3.00
N ASP A 231 19.11 13.74 -2.69
CA ASP A 231 19.70 14.13 -1.40
C ASP A 231 18.71 13.95 -0.25
N ARG A 232 19.25 13.55 0.91
CA ARG A 232 18.49 13.46 2.15
C ARG A 232 18.65 14.75 2.95
N VAL A 233 17.52 15.29 3.40
CA VAL A 233 17.45 16.51 4.20
C VAL A 233 16.76 16.24 5.54
N ALA A 234 17.19 16.96 6.58
CA ALA A 234 16.54 17.04 7.87
C ALA A 234 15.64 18.28 7.96
N THR A 235 14.73 18.30 8.93
CA THR A 235 13.91 19.50 9.20
C THR A 235 14.80 20.69 9.52
N GLY A 236 14.58 21.80 8.81
CA GLY A 236 15.31 23.05 8.98
C GLY A 236 16.54 23.19 8.09
N ASP A 237 16.90 22.18 7.30
CA ASP A 237 17.98 22.30 6.33
C ASP A 237 17.63 23.32 5.25
N VAL A 238 18.62 24.09 4.81
CA VAL A 238 18.48 25.05 3.71
C VAL A 238 18.44 24.28 2.39
N LEU A 239 17.38 24.50 1.61
CA LEU A 239 17.17 23.87 0.31
C LEU A 239 17.63 24.79 -0.82
N ALA A 240 17.28 26.08 -0.70
CA ALA A 240 17.62 27.10 -1.67
C ALA A 240 17.72 28.46 -0.98
N GLN A 241 18.53 29.33 -1.57
CA GLN A 241 18.71 30.71 -1.14
C GLN A 241 18.19 31.67 -2.20
N ILE A 242 17.28 32.55 -1.81
CA ILE A 242 16.91 33.74 -2.57
C ILE A 242 17.87 34.88 -2.21
N ASP A 243 18.17 35.75 -3.17
CA ASP A 243 18.95 36.96 -2.93
C ASP A 243 18.39 37.75 -1.74
N ARG A 244 19.24 37.87 -0.71
CA ARG A 244 18.93 38.46 0.59
C ARG A 244 19.29 39.94 0.67
N GLU A 245 20.08 40.48 -0.26
CA GLU A 245 20.62 41.84 -0.14
C GLU A 245 19.51 42.88 -0.01
N ARG A 246 18.50 42.80 -0.87
CA ARG A 246 17.34 43.71 -0.83
C ARG A 246 16.60 43.66 0.51
N MET A 247 16.40 42.46 1.06
CA MET A 247 15.69 42.27 2.33
C MET A 247 16.51 42.74 3.53
N GLN A 248 17.84 42.56 3.48
CA GLN A 248 18.75 43.08 4.51
C GLN A 248 18.71 44.62 4.56
N LEU A 249 18.81 45.28 3.40
CA LEU A 249 18.72 46.74 3.31
C LEU A 249 17.38 47.27 3.83
N GLU A 250 16.27 46.59 3.53
CA GLU A 250 14.95 46.96 4.03
C GLU A 250 14.84 46.78 5.55
N ARG A 251 15.33 45.66 6.08
CA ARG A 251 15.42 45.43 7.54
C ARG A 251 16.24 46.52 8.22
N ASP A 252 17.40 46.84 7.68
CA ASP A 252 18.30 47.86 8.25
C ASP A 252 17.64 49.24 8.27
N ARG A 253 16.91 49.61 7.20
CA ARG A 253 16.10 50.83 7.17
C ARG A 253 15.07 50.87 8.30
N TYR A 254 14.29 49.81 8.52
CA TYR A 254 13.31 49.79 9.60
C TYR A 254 13.97 49.77 10.99
N SER A 255 15.14 49.17 11.12
CA SER A 255 15.92 49.20 12.36
C SER A 255 16.31 50.64 12.75
N ALA A 256 16.71 51.45 11.76
CA ALA A 256 17.03 52.87 11.96
C ALA A 256 15.79 53.68 12.35
N ILE A 257 14.62 53.41 11.73
CA ILE A 257 13.35 54.04 12.10
C ILE A 257 12.97 53.70 13.54
N VAL A 258 13.12 52.45 13.98
CA VAL A 258 12.89 52.06 15.38
C VAL A 258 13.84 52.83 16.32
N SER A 259 15.11 52.96 15.95
CA SER A 259 16.08 53.73 16.74
C SER A 259 15.67 55.20 16.86
N GLN A 260 15.22 55.83 15.77
CA GLN A 260 14.72 57.20 15.76
C GLN A 260 13.49 57.36 16.67
N GLN A 261 12.50 56.47 16.56
CA GLN A 261 11.28 56.57 17.39
C GLN A 261 11.56 56.30 18.87
N ARG A 262 12.56 55.47 19.19
CA ARG A 262 13.03 55.31 20.57
C ARG A 262 13.65 56.59 21.12
N ALA A 263 14.47 57.27 20.33
CA ALA A 263 15.06 58.55 20.74
C ALA A 263 13.98 59.63 20.96
N ASN A 264 13.00 59.72 20.05
CA ASN A 264 11.86 60.62 20.21
C ASN A 264 11.06 60.32 21.48
N LEU A 265 10.72 59.05 21.74
CA LEU A 265 10.01 58.67 22.97
C LEU A 265 10.80 59.03 24.24
N THR A 266 12.12 58.93 24.20
CA THR A 266 12.98 59.35 25.33
C THR A 266 12.92 60.87 25.53
N ALA A 267 12.97 61.66 24.47
CA ALA A 267 12.83 63.12 24.54
C ALA A 267 11.46 63.53 25.12
N GLU A 268 10.37 62.99 24.57
CA GLU A 268 9.01 63.31 25.02
C GLU A 268 8.75 62.91 26.48
N ARG A 269 9.42 61.85 26.95
CA ARG A 269 9.39 61.44 28.36
C ARG A 269 10.14 62.40 29.27
N ALA A 270 11.28 62.93 28.82
CA ALA A 270 12.02 63.94 29.56
C ALA A 270 11.21 65.25 29.65
N ASP A 271 10.53 65.64 28.58
CA ASP A 271 9.65 66.82 28.56
C ASP A 271 8.42 66.64 29.48
N LEU A 272 7.84 65.43 29.51
CA LEU A 272 6.79 65.08 30.47
C LEU A 272 7.28 65.17 31.91
N GLU A 273 8.48 64.66 32.20
CA GLU A 273 9.10 64.75 33.53
C GLU A 273 9.31 66.21 33.95
N GLN A 274 9.79 67.06 33.03
CA GLN A 274 9.94 68.49 33.29
C GLN A 274 8.60 69.17 33.61
N THR A 275 7.55 68.85 32.85
CA THR A 275 6.22 69.44 33.03
C THR A 275 5.60 68.97 34.35
N GLN A 276 5.79 67.69 34.70
CA GLN A 276 5.36 67.13 35.98
C GLN A 276 6.09 67.78 37.16
N ASN A 277 7.40 68.03 37.03
CA ASN A 277 8.18 68.70 38.07
C ASN A 277 7.69 70.13 38.32
N GLU A 278 7.29 70.86 37.28
CA GLU A 278 6.69 72.19 37.45
C GLU A 278 5.32 72.12 38.12
N LEU A 279 4.46 71.18 37.73
CA LEU A 279 3.18 70.95 38.42
C LEU A 279 3.40 70.65 39.91
N ASN A 280 4.32 69.73 40.24
CA ASN A 280 4.67 69.38 41.61
C ASN A 280 5.17 70.59 42.42
N ARG A 281 5.95 71.48 41.78
CA ARG A 281 6.43 72.74 42.39
C ARG A 281 5.26 73.67 42.72
N LEU A 282 4.31 73.84 41.80
CA LEU A 282 3.12 74.66 42.01
C LEU A 282 2.21 74.07 43.10
N GLU A 283 2.07 72.75 43.18
CA GLU A 283 1.36 72.06 44.27
C GLU A 283 2.00 72.32 45.64
N GLY A 284 3.34 72.27 45.70
CA GLY A 284 4.09 72.51 46.93
C GLY A 284 3.85 73.91 47.53
N ILE A 285 3.59 74.92 46.69
CA ILE A 285 3.34 76.30 47.13
C ILE A 285 1.84 76.64 47.29
N ARG A 286 0.94 75.66 47.15
CA ARG A 286 -0.53 75.88 47.13
C ARG A 286 -1.10 76.61 48.35
N LYS A 287 -0.44 76.54 49.51
CA LYS A 287 -0.84 77.23 50.75
C LYS A 287 -0.18 78.60 50.95
N SER A 288 0.69 79.01 50.04
CA SER A 288 1.43 80.28 50.13
C SER A 288 0.68 81.41 49.43
N ALA A 289 0.98 82.65 49.80
CA ALA A 289 0.44 83.84 49.13
C ALA A 289 0.92 83.98 47.66
N ALA A 290 1.94 83.22 47.23
CA ALA A 290 2.48 83.25 45.88
C ALA A 290 1.76 82.30 44.89
N PHE A 291 0.76 81.55 45.36
CA PHE A 291 0.01 80.60 44.52
C PHE A 291 -0.93 81.30 43.53
N SER A 292 -1.02 80.77 42.31
CA SER A 292 -1.97 81.20 41.27
C SER A 292 -2.76 80.00 40.77
N GLN A 293 -4.08 80.03 40.97
CA GLN A 293 -4.98 78.96 40.53
C GLN A 293 -4.95 78.74 39.02
N ALA A 294 -4.95 79.82 38.24
CA ALA A 294 -4.88 79.74 36.78
C ALA A 294 -3.60 79.04 36.30
N ARG A 295 -2.43 79.39 36.87
CA ARG A 295 -1.16 78.71 36.51
C ARG A 295 -1.14 77.24 36.90
N PHE A 296 -1.76 76.88 38.00
CA PHE A 296 -1.89 75.48 38.40
C PHE A 296 -2.75 74.69 37.43
N GLU A 297 -3.91 75.23 37.04
CA GLU A 297 -4.80 74.62 36.03
C GLU A 297 -4.11 74.48 34.66
N ASP A 298 -3.36 75.51 34.23
CA ASP A 298 -2.54 75.47 33.01
C ASP A 298 -1.49 74.35 33.08
N ALA A 299 -0.81 74.17 34.22
CA ALA A 299 0.18 73.12 34.41
C ALA A 299 -0.44 71.72 34.42
N VAL A 300 -1.62 71.54 35.02
CA VAL A 300 -2.38 70.29 34.97
C VAL A 300 -2.73 69.94 33.51
N GLN A 301 -3.21 70.93 32.75
CA GLN A 301 -3.55 70.75 31.33
C GLN A 301 -2.29 70.44 30.49
N ALA A 302 -1.16 71.06 30.80
CA ALA A 302 0.12 70.79 30.13
C ALA A 302 0.59 69.34 30.37
N VAL A 303 0.52 68.84 31.61
CA VAL A 303 0.83 67.44 31.93
C VAL A 303 -0.10 66.49 31.16
N ALA A 304 -1.40 66.77 31.14
CA ALA A 304 -2.38 65.96 30.42
C ALA A 304 -2.08 65.91 28.91
N SER A 305 -1.77 67.07 28.30
CA SER A 305 -1.37 67.17 26.90
C SER A 305 -0.10 66.38 26.61
N GLN A 306 0.95 66.57 27.42
CA GLN A 306 2.25 65.92 27.22
C GLN A 306 2.17 64.40 27.46
N THR A 307 1.30 63.95 28.37
CA THR A 307 0.98 62.53 28.54
C THR A 307 0.36 61.95 27.26
N GLY A 308 -0.51 62.73 26.59
CA GLY A 308 -1.04 62.41 25.26
C GLY A 308 0.06 62.25 24.22
N THR A 309 0.98 63.21 24.13
CA THR A 309 2.13 63.17 23.19
C THR A 309 3.02 61.94 23.40
N VAL A 310 3.31 61.58 24.67
CA VAL A 310 4.07 60.37 25.00
C VAL A 310 3.32 59.11 24.58
N ALA A 311 1.99 59.07 24.76
CA ALA A 311 1.16 57.94 24.36
C ALA A 311 1.14 57.78 22.83
N GLU A 312 1.01 58.87 22.08
CA GLU A 312 1.10 58.90 20.61
C GLU A 312 2.47 58.41 20.12
N THR A 313 3.55 58.96 20.66
CA THR A 313 4.93 58.56 20.27
C THR A 313 5.21 57.09 20.59
N ARG A 314 4.64 56.57 21.68
CA ARG A 314 4.70 55.13 21.99
C ARG A 314 3.98 54.29 20.93
N ALA A 315 2.84 54.74 20.42
CA ALA A 315 2.13 54.04 19.35
C ALA A 315 2.93 54.05 18.04
N LEU A 316 3.58 55.17 17.69
CA LEU A 316 4.48 55.26 16.54
C LEU A 316 5.68 54.32 16.66
N LEU A 317 6.28 54.22 17.85
CA LEU A 317 7.34 53.25 18.11
C LEU A 317 6.83 51.81 17.92
N ALA A 318 5.65 51.48 18.44
CA ALA A 318 5.08 50.14 18.29
C ALA A 318 4.82 49.80 16.80
N GLN A 319 4.35 50.76 16.01
CA GLN A 319 4.19 50.61 14.56
C GLN A 319 5.54 50.35 13.87
N ALA A 320 6.58 51.13 14.18
CA ALA A 320 7.93 50.93 13.62
C ALA A 320 8.49 49.54 13.98
N GLN A 321 8.27 49.07 15.20
CA GLN A 321 8.67 47.73 15.63
C GLN A 321 7.94 46.62 14.87
N ALA A 322 6.65 46.79 14.57
CA ALA A 322 5.88 45.84 13.78
C ALA A 322 6.40 45.77 12.34
N GLN A 323 6.82 46.90 11.76
CA GLN A 323 7.43 46.94 10.42
C GLN A 323 8.79 46.25 10.40
N LEU A 324 9.65 46.49 11.40
CA LEU A 324 10.92 45.79 11.54
C LEU A 324 10.71 44.27 11.63
N LYS A 325 9.76 43.82 12.46
CA LYS A 325 9.44 42.39 12.60
C LYS A 325 8.97 41.76 11.28
N ARG A 326 8.27 42.51 10.42
CA ARG A 326 7.90 42.04 9.07
C ARG A 326 9.15 41.89 8.20
N ALA A 327 10.00 42.91 8.15
CA ALA A 327 11.24 42.85 7.38
C ALA A 327 12.19 41.72 7.85
N ASP A 328 12.24 41.44 9.16
CA ASP A 328 12.99 40.28 9.69
C ASP A 328 12.42 38.94 9.18
N ARG A 329 11.09 38.83 9.04
CA ARG A 329 10.45 37.64 8.48
C ARG A 329 10.71 37.51 7.00
N ASP A 330 10.56 38.60 6.26
CA ASP A 330 10.84 38.65 4.83
C ASP A 330 12.29 38.24 4.54
N LEU A 331 13.25 38.68 5.37
CA LEU A 331 14.65 38.27 5.31
C LEU A 331 14.84 36.77 5.63
N THR A 332 14.18 36.26 6.68
CA THR A 332 14.26 34.83 7.03
C THR A 332 13.67 33.96 5.92
N ASP A 333 12.57 34.39 5.31
CA ASP A 333 11.89 33.68 4.23
C ASP A 333 12.69 33.66 2.91
N THR A 334 13.84 34.35 2.84
CA THR A 334 14.82 34.18 1.74
C THR A 334 15.56 32.84 1.80
N GLU A 335 15.65 32.23 2.99
CA GLU A 335 16.14 30.87 3.18
C GLU A 335 14.95 29.91 3.08
N ILE A 336 14.93 29.08 2.04
CA ILE A 336 13.86 28.09 1.86
C ILE A 336 14.26 26.83 2.60
N LEU A 337 13.59 26.58 3.72
CA LEU A 337 13.92 25.47 4.63
C LEU A 337 13.04 24.24 4.43
N ALA A 338 13.59 23.06 4.71
CA ALA A 338 12.84 21.81 4.77
C ALA A 338 11.87 21.78 5.97
N PRO A 339 10.55 21.62 5.76
CA PRO A 339 9.58 21.57 6.86
C PRO A 339 9.53 20.22 7.59
N TYR A 340 10.04 19.15 6.97
CA TYR A 340 10.09 17.78 7.51
C TYR A 340 11.29 17.05 6.90
N PRO A 341 11.80 15.97 7.54
CA PRO A 341 12.90 15.21 6.97
C PRO A 341 12.42 14.38 5.78
N GLY A 342 13.30 14.14 4.83
CA GLY A 342 12.96 13.34 3.66
C GLY A 342 14.04 13.34 2.60
N VAL A 343 13.67 12.90 1.41
CA VAL A 343 14.53 12.87 0.22
C VAL A 343 13.96 13.82 -0.82
N ILE A 344 14.83 14.57 -1.49
CA ILE A 344 14.43 15.44 -2.62
C ILE A 344 14.07 14.56 -3.81
N SER A 345 12.82 14.59 -4.24
CA SER A 345 12.37 13.81 -5.40
C SER A 345 12.46 14.58 -6.71
N GLU A 346 12.25 15.90 -6.66
CA GLU A 346 12.23 16.79 -7.83
C GLU A 346 12.73 18.18 -7.45
N THR A 347 13.42 18.83 -8.38
CA THR A 347 13.79 20.25 -8.32
C THR A 347 12.98 21.02 -9.36
N HIS A 348 12.32 22.10 -8.96
CA HIS A 348 11.44 22.92 -9.80
C HIS A 348 12.05 24.27 -10.18
N THR A 349 13.26 24.55 -9.72
CA THR A 349 13.98 25.80 -9.97
C THR A 349 15.49 25.58 -10.02
N GLU A 350 16.22 26.59 -10.49
CA GLU A 350 17.67 26.57 -10.66
C GLU A 350 18.26 27.93 -10.27
N VAL A 351 19.56 27.96 -9.99
CA VAL A 351 20.28 29.20 -9.71
C VAL A 351 20.14 30.18 -10.88
N GLY A 352 19.82 31.43 -10.57
CA GLY A 352 19.52 32.48 -11.56
C GLY A 352 18.05 32.61 -11.94
N ALA A 353 17.20 31.63 -11.60
CA ALA A 353 15.75 31.75 -11.81
C ALA A 353 15.13 32.78 -10.85
N TYR A 354 14.06 33.44 -11.28
CA TYR A 354 13.31 34.36 -10.44
C TYR A 354 12.04 33.69 -9.90
N LEU A 355 11.91 33.60 -8.58
CA LEU A 355 10.75 33.02 -7.92
C LEU A 355 9.75 34.09 -7.52
N SER A 356 8.46 33.74 -7.61
CA SER A 356 7.36 34.47 -6.98
C SER A 356 6.80 33.66 -5.81
N VAL A 357 6.02 34.32 -4.94
CA VAL A 357 5.38 33.65 -3.80
C VAL A 357 4.48 32.52 -4.31
N GLY A 358 4.68 31.32 -3.77
CA GLY A 358 3.94 30.12 -4.16
C GLY A 358 4.59 29.31 -5.28
N ASN A 359 5.65 29.79 -5.93
CA ASN A 359 6.39 28.98 -6.90
C ASN A 359 7.03 27.77 -6.20
N PRO A 360 6.88 26.54 -6.74
CA PRO A 360 7.56 25.37 -6.20
C PRO A 360 9.07 25.48 -6.40
N VAL A 361 9.84 24.96 -5.44
CA VAL A 361 11.32 24.97 -5.44
C VAL A 361 11.86 23.55 -5.48
N VAL A 362 11.40 22.69 -4.57
CA VAL A 362 11.71 21.26 -4.56
C VAL A 362 10.49 20.46 -4.12
N THR A 363 10.39 19.20 -4.50
CA THR A 363 9.45 18.23 -3.89
C THR A 363 10.23 17.37 -2.91
N ILE A 364 9.71 17.25 -1.68
CA ILE A 364 10.29 16.38 -0.65
C ILE A 364 9.34 15.21 -0.41
N ILE A 365 9.89 14.01 -0.26
CA ILE A 365 9.17 12.80 0.16
C ILE A 365 9.71 12.37 1.52
N ASN A 366 8.85 12.31 2.54
CA ASN A 366 9.20 11.74 3.84
C ASN A 366 9.19 10.21 3.76
N ASP A 367 10.34 9.62 3.46
CA ASP A 367 10.55 8.18 3.33
C ASP A 367 10.75 7.46 4.68
N LEU A 368 10.71 8.18 5.80
CA LEU A 368 10.78 7.63 7.16
C LEU A 368 9.39 7.38 7.77
N ASP A 369 8.35 8.02 7.23
CA ASP A 369 6.95 7.89 7.67
C ASP A 369 6.09 7.45 6.49
N LEU A 370 6.23 6.17 6.16
CA LEU A 370 5.54 5.51 5.07
C LEU A 370 4.31 4.77 5.56
N GLU A 371 3.30 4.74 4.69
CA GLU A 371 2.04 4.09 4.92
C GLU A 371 1.63 3.29 3.70
N ILE A 372 0.54 2.54 3.81
CA ILE A 372 -0.02 1.83 2.67
C ILE A 372 -1.42 2.30 2.40
N GLU A 373 -1.68 2.64 1.13
CA GLU A 373 -3.00 2.92 0.60
C GLU A 373 -3.43 1.75 -0.27
N ALA A 374 -4.61 1.20 -0.02
CA ALA A 374 -5.22 0.18 -0.87
C ALA A 374 -6.67 0.52 -1.16
N ASP A 375 -7.09 0.27 -2.40
CA ASP A 375 -8.47 0.48 -2.84
C ASP A 375 -9.30 -0.76 -2.51
N VAL A 376 -9.98 -0.75 -1.36
CA VAL A 376 -10.73 -1.90 -0.86
C VAL A 376 -12.19 -1.84 -1.36
N PRO A 377 -12.73 -2.91 -1.96
CA PRO A 377 -14.13 -2.96 -2.36
C PRO A 377 -15.08 -2.67 -1.19
N THR A 378 -16.09 -1.83 -1.41
CA THR A 378 -17.00 -1.36 -0.35
C THR A 378 -17.65 -2.51 0.43
N ALA A 379 -18.00 -3.60 -0.27
CA ALA A 379 -18.58 -4.81 0.32
C ALA A 379 -17.68 -5.53 1.33
N ARG A 380 -16.37 -5.24 1.36
CA ARG A 380 -15.38 -5.87 2.24
C ARG A 380 -14.96 -5.00 3.41
N ILE A 381 -15.32 -3.72 3.41
CA ILE A 381 -14.96 -2.76 4.48
C ILE A 381 -15.63 -3.13 5.81
N ALA A 382 -16.83 -3.71 5.79
CA ALA A 382 -17.52 -4.14 7.01
C ALA A 382 -16.74 -5.21 7.81
N GLY A 383 -15.79 -5.90 7.18
CA GLY A 383 -14.89 -6.85 7.83
C GLY A 383 -13.59 -6.23 8.38
N LEU A 384 -13.43 -4.91 8.28
CA LEU A 384 -12.30 -4.15 8.79
C LEU A 384 -12.77 -3.26 9.95
N ALA A 385 -12.36 -3.60 11.17
CA ALA A 385 -12.52 -2.77 12.35
C ALA A 385 -11.25 -1.98 12.64
N ASP A 386 -11.40 -0.81 13.28
CA ASP A 386 -10.26 0.01 13.69
C ASP A 386 -9.29 -0.80 14.57
N GLY A 387 -8.01 -0.78 14.21
CA GLY A 387 -6.97 -1.56 14.90
C GLY A 387 -6.79 -2.99 14.42
N ASP A 388 -7.58 -3.48 13.45
CA ASP A 388 -7.38 -4.81 12.87
C ASP A 388 -5.98 -4.94 12.24
N ALA A 389 -5.32 -6.06 12.53
CA ALA A 389 -4.05 -6.42 11.91
C ALA A 389 -4.31 -7.12 10.57
N VAL A 390 -3.74 -6.58 9.51
CA VAL A 390 -3.72 -7.18 8.16
C VAL A 390 -2.29 -7.56 7.80
N SER A 391 -2.18 -8.52 6.89
CA SER A 391 -0.89 -8.93 6.34
C SER A 391 -0.67 -8.27 4.99
N ILE A 392 0.51 -7.71 4.76
CA ILE A 392 0.88 -7.03 3.53
C ILE A 392 2.04 -7.78 2.89
N ARG A 393 1.85 -8.25 1.67
CA ARG A 393 2.90 -8.85 0.86
C ARG A 393 3.59 -7.77 0.04
N VAL A 394 4.90 -7.66 0.22
CA VAL A 394 5.78 -6.75 -0.53
C VAL A 394 6.43 -7.52 -1.70
N SER A 395 6.95 -6.81 -2.70
CA SER A 395 7.47 -7.31 -3.99
C SER A 395 8.54 -8.43 -3.92
N ALA A 396 9.05 -8.76 -2.73
CA ALA A 396 10.02 -9.83 -2.48
C ALA A 396 9.39 -11.11 -1.86
N GLY A 397 8.06 -11.26 -1.90
CA GLY A 397 7.35 -12.40 -1.29
C GLY A 397 7.31 -12.38 0.24
N LYS A 398 7.96 -11.41 0.87
CA LYS A 398 7.89 -11.16 2.32
C LYS A 398 6.53 -10.58 2.70
N THR A 399 6.02 -11.03 3.83
CA THR A 399 4.79 -10.50 4.43
C THR A 399 5.15 -9.71 5.66
N ILE A 400 4.59 -8.51 5.81
CA ILE A 400 4.68 -7.69 7.02
C ILE A 400 3.30 -7.46 7.62
N PRO A 401 3.19 -7.40 8.95
CA PRO A 401 1.94 -6.99 9.58
C PRO A 401 1.74 -5.48 9.38
N ALA A 402 0.48 -5.07 9.31
CA ALA A 402 0.08 -3.67 9.28
C ALA A 402 -1.24 -3.51 10.01
N THR A 403 -1.47 -2.36 10.63
CA THR A 403 -2.72 -2.08 11.32
C THR A 403 -3.60 -1.16 10.50
N LEU A 404 -4.91 -1.39 10.54
CA LEU A 404 -5.87 -0.44 9.98
C LEU A 404 -5.79 0.87 10.75
N ARG A 405 -5.56 1.97 10.02
CA ARG A 405 -5.50 3.32 10.59
C ARG A 405 -6.71 4.16 10.19
N ALA A 406 -7.13 4.08 8.92
CA ALA A 406 -8.27 4.86 8.46
C ALA A 406 -8.94 4.24 7.23
N VAL A 407 -10.25 4.39 7.16
CA VAL A 407 -11.05 4.12 5.96
C VAL A 407 -11.54 5.47 5.43
N VAL A 408 -11.07 5.90 4.26
CA VAL A 408 -11.44 7.21 3.70
C VAL A 408 -12.94 7.19 3.34
N PRO A 409 -13.75 8.17 3.76
CA PRO A 409 -15.18 8.25 3.45
C PRO A 409 -15.42 8.79 2.03
N SER A 410 -14.68 8.25 1.04
CA SER A 410 -14.83 8.57 -0.37
C SER A 410 -14.84 7.26 -1.16
N GLU A 411 -15.92 7.01 -1.88
CA GLU A 411 -16.06 5.84 -2.75
C GLU A 411 -15.83 6.24 -4.19
N ASN A 412 -14.98 5.49 -4.89
CA ASN A 412 -14.84 5.62 -6.33
C ASN A 412 -16.05 4.98 -7.02
N PRO A 413 -16.91 5.76 -7.72
CA PRO A 413 -18.15 5.23 -8.29
C PRO A 413 -17.93 4.26 -9.45
N ARG A 414 -16.74 4.29 -10.08
CA ARG A 414 -16.39 3.39 -11.20
C ARG A 414 -15.98 2.01 -10.73
N THR A 415 -15.21 1.93 -9.64
CA THR A 415 -14.63 0.67 -9.13
C THR A 415 -15.35 0.14 -7.89
N ARG A 416 -16.25 0.93 -7.27
CA ARG A 416 -16.91 0.58 -5.99
C ARG A 416 -15.91 0.22 -4.89
N THR A 417 -14.79 0.93 -4.88
CA THR A 417 -13.73 0.82 -3.88
C THR A 417 -13.64 2.09 -3.04
N ARG A 418 -13.13 1.96 -1.82
CA ARG A 418 -12.76 3.10 -0.97
C ARG A 418 -11.27 3.00 -0.63
N PRO A 419 -10.52 4.11 -0.61
CA PRO A 419 -9.15 4.10 -0.15
C PRO A 419 -9.09 3.76 1.34
N VAL A 420 -8.29 2.75 1.66
CA VAL A 420 -8.02 2.31 3.02
C VAL A 420 -6.55 2.47 3.31
N ARG A 421 -6.27 2.97 4.50
CA ARG A 421 -4.99 3.47 4.93
C ARG A 421 -4.49 2.62 6.09
N PHE A 422 -3.34 1.98 5.90
CA PHE A 422 -2.73 1.07 6.85
C PHE A 422 -1.40 1.63 7.36
N THR A 423 -1.06 1.31 8.61
CA THR A 423 0.24 1.59 9.22
C THR A 423 1.06 0.29 9.24
N PRO A 424 2.02 0.12 8.32
CA PRO A 424 2.86 -1.07 8.27
C PRO A 424 3.91 -1.09 9.39
N ASP A 425 4.23 -2.29 9.86
CA ASP A 425 5.40 -2.54 10.69
C ASP A 425 6.56 -2.99 9.80
N PHE A 426 7.52 -2.10 9.58
CA PHE A 426 8.70 -2.36 8.77
C PHE A 426 9.87 -2.97 9.58
N THR A 427 9.67 -3.34 10.85
CA THR A 427 10.74 -3.93 11.65
C THR A 427 11.29 -5.20 10.97
N GLY A 428 12.62 -5.30 10.88
CA GLY A 428 13.29 -6.44 10.24
C GLY A 428 13.30 -6.42 8.70
N LEU A 429 12.74 -5.41 8.05
CA LEU A 429 12.92 -5.18 6.60
C LEU A 429 14.19 -4.37 6.33
N ASN A 430 15.25 -5.06 5.92
CA ASN A 430 16.44 -4.43 5.33
C ASN A 430 16.25 -4.21 3.82
N MET A 431 15.23 -3.47 3.41
CA MET A 431 14.97 -3.15 2.00
C MET A 431 14.58 -1.68 1.87
N ALA A 432 15.14 -1.00 0.87
CA ALA A 432 14.68 0.33 0.50
C ALA A 432 13.28 0.22 -0.10
N LEU A 433 12.32 0.88 0.54
CA LEU A 433 10.95 1.00 0.07
C LEU A 433 10.80 2.32 -0.67
N ALA A 434 10.10 2.30 -1.80
CA ALA A 434 9.85 3.50 -2.58
C ALA A 434 8.41 3.99 -2.40
N ASP A 435 8.23 5.30 -2.45
CA ASP A 435 6.90 5.90 -2.61
C ASP A 435 6.26 5.38 -3.91
N ASN A 436 4.94 5.16 -3.89
CA ASN A 436 4.16 4.53 -4.95
C ASN A 436 4.52 3.08 -5.30
N GLN A 437 5.39 2.41 -4.55
CA GLN A 437 5.69 0.99 -4.76
C GLN A 437 4.44 0.11 -4.54
N SER A 438 4.14 -0.78 -5.48
CA SER A 438 2.99 -1.69 -5.38
C SER A 438 3.17 -2.76 -4.30
N VAL A 439 2.11 -3.02 -3.56
CA VAL A 439 2.01 -4.05 -2.52
C VAL A 439 0.68 -4.79 -2.63
N THR A 440 0.58 -5.97 -2.03
CA THR A 440 -0.68 -6.71 -1.92
C THR A 440 -1.12 -6.76 -0.47
N VAL A 441 -2.26 -6.15 -0.16
CA VAL A 441 -2.87 -6.17 1.18
C VAL A 441 -3.83 -7.36 1.25
N LEU A 442 -3.68 -8.21 2.26
CA LEU A 442 -4.55 -9.36 2.50
C LEU A 442 -5.70 -8.93 3.42
N ILE A 443 -6.83 -8.56 2.80
CA ILE A 443 -8.01 -8.06 3.52
C ILE A 443 -8.84 -9.24 4.03
N PRO A 444 -9.19 -9.31 5.33
CA PRO A 444 -10.04 -10.36 5.87
C PRO A 444 -11.43 -10.38 5.21
N VAL A 445 -11.94 -11.59 4.99
CA VAL A 445 -13.21 -11.89 4.35
C VAL A 445 -14.07 -12.65 5.35
N GLY A 446 -15.15 -12.02 5.81
CA GLY A 446 -16.05 -12.61 6.79
C GLY A 446 -15.50 -12.58 8.22
N GLY A 447 -16.24 -13.18 9.16
CA GLY A 447 -15.79 -13.27 10.55
C GLY A 447 -14.64 -14.26 10.68
N SER A 448 -13.60 -13.89 11.44
CA SER A 448 -12.63 -14.88 11.90
C SER A 448 -13.33 -15.89 12.80
N ARG A 449 -12.93 -17.16 12.72
CA ARG A 449 -13.36 -18.19 13.67
C ARG A 449 -12.15 -18.81 14.34
N ASP A 450 -12.31 -19.13 15.61
CA ASP A 450 -11.33 -19.96 16.31
C ASP A 450 -11.43 -21.37 15.73
N ALA A 451 -10.29 -21.88 15.29
CA ALA A 451 -10.19 -23.16 14.63
C ALA A 451 -8.97 -23.90 15.15
N VAL A 452 -9.15 -25.19 15.41
CA VAL A 452 -8.07 -26.09 15.81
C VAL A 452 -7.16 -26.29 14.60
N THR A 453 -5.88 -25.95 14.70
CA THR A 453 -4.91 -26.09 13.61
C THR A 453 -3.83 -27.10 13.91
N VAL A 454 -3.38 -27.79 12.87
CA VAL A 454 -2.29 -28.76 12.92
C VAL A 454 -1.25 -28.44 11.86
N ALA A 455 0.04 -28.61 12.14
CA ALA A 455 1.07 -28.44 11.12
C ALA A 455 0.82 -29.37 9.92
N LYS A 456 1.03 -28.85 8.70
CA LYS A 456 0.86 -29.64 7.46
C LYS A 456 1.62 -30.96 7.49
N ASP A 457 2.85 -30.89 8.00
CA ASP A 457 3.78 -32.02 8.05
C ASP A 457 3.29 -33.15 8.99
N ALA A 458 2.37 -32.87 9.93
CA ALA A 458 1.80 -33.90 10.80
C ALA A 458 0.73 -34.76 10.13
N VAL A 459 0.13 -34.31 9.02
CA VAL A 459 -0.95 -35.01 8.33
C VAL A 459 -0.35 -35.93 7.27
N THR A 460 -0.59 -37.24 7.40
CA THR A 460 -0.17 -38.26 6.43
C THR A 460 -1.37 -38.87 5.74
N GLN A 461 -1.22 -39.25 4.46
CA GLN A 461 -2.24 -40.01 3.74
C GLN A 461 -1.97 -41.51 3.85
N ARG A 462 -2.92 -42.28 4.40
CA ARG A 462 -2.86 -43.76 4.39
C ARG A 462 -4.19 -44.33 3.96
N ASN A 463 -4.17 -45.23 2.98
CA ASN A 463 -5.37 -45.86 2.41
C ASN A 463 -6.45 -44.85 1.95
N GLY A 464 -6.02 -43.68 1.44
CA GLY A 464 -6.94 -42.62 1.01
C GLY A 464 -7.59 -41.80 2.14
N GLN A 465 -7.16 -41.99 3.40
CA GLN A 465 -7.63 -41.23 4.55
C GLN A 465 -6.51 -40.40 5.17
N SER A 466 -6.81 -39.13 5.47
CA SER A 466 -5.93 -38.24 6.22
C SER A 466 -5.82 -38.71 7.68
N MET A 467 -4.59 -38.95 8.13
CA MET A 467 -4.28 -39.54 9.43
C MET A 467 -3.16 -38.76 10.11
N VAL A 468 -3.32 -38.53 11.41
CA VAL A 468 -2.31 -37.90 12.27
C VAL A 468 -1.94 -38.87 13.40
N PHE A 469 -0.67 -38.91 13.79
CA PHE A 469 -0.23 -39.67 14.96
C PHE A 469 -0.18 -38.75 16.18
N VAL A 470 -1.10 -38.98 17.12
CA VAL A 470 -1.15 -38.28 18.41
C VAL A 470 -0.27 -39.03 19.41
N SER A 471 0.54 -38.30 20.15
CA SER A 471 1.30 -38.82 21.28
C SER A 471 0.37 -38.95 22.48
N ASN A 472 0.07 -40.18 22.87
CA ASN A 472 -0.72 -40.48 24.07
C ASN A 472 0.14 -41.32 25.01
N ASN A 473 0.49 -40.78 26.18
CA ASN A 473 1.39 -41.41 27.15
C ASN A 473 2.72 -41.90 26.54
N GLY A 474 3.30 -41.11 25.62
CA GLY A 474 4.57 -41.45 24.95
C GLY A 474 4.46 -42.59 23.92
N ARG A 475 3.26 -42.88 23.41
CA ARG A 475 3.02 -43.85 22.33
C ARG A 475 2.26 -43.22 21.17
N ALA A 476 2.56 -43.68 19.96
CA ALA A 476 1.93 -43.24 18.72
C ALA A 476 0.53 -43.82 18.58
N GLN A 477 -0.49 -42.98 18.69
CA GLN A 477 -1.87 -43.36 18.44
C GLN A 477 -2.33 -42.75 17.10
N PRO A 478 -2.54 -43.57 16.05
CA PRO A 478 -3.07 -43.06 14.80
C PRO A 478 -4.51 -42.60 15.03
N ARG A 479 -4.83 -41.42 14.49
CA ARG A 479 -6.17 -40.85 14.55
C ARG A 479 -6.57 -40.33 13.18
N PRO A 480 -7.72 -40.76 12.64
CA PRO A 480 -8.24 -40.18 11.41
C PRO A 480 -8.63 -38.73 11.69
N VAL A 481 -8.33 -37.85 10.74
CA VAL A 481 -8.64 -36.42 10.85
C VAL A 481 -9.30 -35.96 9.56
N THR A 482 -10.25 -35.05 9.69
CA THR A 482 -10.78 -34.30 8.54
C THR A 482 -10.21 -32.90 8.61
N THR A 483 -9.48 -32.50 7.57
CA THR A 483 -8.86 -31.17 7.50
C THR A 483 -9.45 -30.36 6.34
N SER A 484 -9.45 -29.03 6.45
CA SER A 484 -9.80 -28.13 5.34
C SER A 484 -8.60 -27.37 4.81
N GLU A 485 -8.83 -26.28 4.06
CA GLU A 485 -7.79 -25.45 3.45
C GLU A 485 -6.67 -25.06 4.41
N ALA A 486 -5.47 -24.97 3.84
CA ALA A 486 -4.28 -24.53 4.53
C ALA A 486 -4.29 -23.03 4.80
N THR A 487 -3.95 -22.65 6.03
CA THR A 487 -3.63 -21.26 6.37
C THR A 487 -2.13 -21.21 6.69
N GLY A 488 -1.33 -20.66 5.78
CA GLY A 488 0.13 -20.65 5.89
C GLY A 488 0.74 -22.06 5.97
N GLY A 489 1.46 -22.35 7.05
CA GLY A 489 2.10 -23.65 7.32
C GLY A 489 1.22 -24.68 8.04
N ARG A 490 -0.01 -24.32 8.42
CA ARG A 490 -0.93 -25.18 9.18
C ARG A 490 -2.21 -25.49 8.40
N LEU A 491 -2.86 -26.59 8.77
CA LEU A 491 -4.16 -27.04 8.25
C LEU A 491 -5.21 -26.89 9.34
N VAL A 492 -6.40 -26.45 8.93
CA VAL A 492 -7.57 -26.41 9.82
C VAL A 492 -8.11 -27.81 10.02
N VAL A 493 -8.32 -28.20 11.28
CA VAL A 493 -8.91 -29.49 11.65
C VAL A 493 -10.41 -29.32 11.86
N LEU A 494 -11.22 -29.97 11.01
CA LEU A 494 -12.67 -30.01 11.14
C LEU A 494 -13.12 -31.05 12.17
N SER A 495 -12.40 -32.16 12.27
CA SER A 495 -12.66 -33.21 13.26
C SER A 495 -11.43 -34.09 13.49
N GLY A 496 -11.38 -34.72 14.67
CA GLY A 496 -10.37 -35.71 15.05
C GLY A 496 -9.32 -35.21 16.04
N LEU A 497 -9.02 -33.92 16.11
CA LEU A 497 -8.03 -33.38 17.08
C LEU A 497 -8.66 -32.31 17.97
N LYS A 498 -8.05 -32.11 19.14
CA LYS A 498 -8.40 -31.05 20.08
C LYS A 498 -7.17 -30.18 20.35
N ALA A 499 -7.39 -28.94 20.75
CA ALA A 499 -6.32 -28.09 21.27
C ALA A 499 -5.57 -28.79 22.42
N GLY A 500 -4.24 -28.70 22.43
CA GLY A 500 -3.36 -29.38 23.38
C GLY A 500 -2.99 -30.82 23.03
N ASP A 501 -3.55 -31.41 21.96
CA ASP A 501 -3.09 -32.71 21.48
C ASP A 501 -1.65 -32.58 20.92
N MET A 502 -0.71 -33.39 21.42
CA MET A 502 0.66 -33.44 20.88
C MET A 502 0.69 -34.38 19.67
N VAL A 503 1.08 -33.87 18.50
CA VAL A 503 1.09 -34.62 17.24
C VAL A 503 2.50 -34.79 16.68
N VAL A 504 2.75 -35.87 15.95
CA VAL A 504 4.05 -36.11 15.31
C VAL A 504 4.13 -35.35 13.98
N VAL A 505 5.00 -34.34 13.89
CA VAL A 505 5.27 -33.57 12.66
C VAL A 505 6.43 -34.10 11.84
N ARG A 506 7.35 -34.87 12.45
CA ARG A 506 8.46 -35.49 11.73
C ARG A 506 8.68 -36.92 12.19
N GLY A 507 8.84 -37.83 11.23
CA GLY A 507 9.01 -39.27 11.46
C GLY A 507 7.71 -40.09 11.47
N ASN A 508 6.57 -39.45 11.16
CA ASN A 508 5.22 -40.03 11.10
C ASN A 508 5.04 -41.10 10.01
N GLU A 509 5.74 -41.01 8.88
CA GLU A 509 5.58 -41.96 7.76
C GLU A 509 5.88 -43.43 8.12
N ARG A 510 6.83 -43.66 9.05
CA ARG A 510 7.32 -44.99 9.43
C ARG A 510 6.69 -45.53 10.72
N LEU A 511 5.79 -44.78 11.35
CA LEU A 511 5.19 -45.16 12.62
C LEU A 511 4.15 -46.28 12.47
N ARG A 512 4.17 -47.19 13.45
CA ARG A 512 3.15 -48.23 13.65
C ARG A 512 2.23 -47.86 14.82
N PRO A 513 0.96 -48.28 14.79
CA PRO A 513 0.05 -48.09 15.92
C PRO A 513 0.64 -48.64 17.23
N GLY A 514 0.60 -47.84 18.30
CA GLY A 514 1.08 -48.22 19.64
C GLY A 514 2.60 -48.20 19.84
N GLN A 515 3.38 -47.82 18.81
CA GLN A 515 4.83 -47.71 18.88
C GLN A 515 5.24 -46.62 19.88
N ARG A 516 6.23 -46.92 20.72
CA ARG A 516 6.74 -45.96 21.71
C ARG A 516 7.45 -44.81 21.00
N LEU A 517 7.22 -43.59 21.44
CA LEU A 517 7.80 -42.37 20.87
C LEU A 517 8.93 -41.86 21.76
N LEU A 518 9.97 -41.31 21.13
CA LEU A 518 11.00 -40.53 21.77
C LEU A 518 11.03 -39.17 21.08
N ASP A 519 10.55 -38.14 21.79
CA ASP A 519 10.61 -36.76 21.29
C ASP A 519 12.08 -36.30 21.27
N VAL A 520 12.57 -35.95 20.09
CA VAL A 520 13.95 -35.48 19.91
C VAL A 520 14.18 -34.09 20.48
N ASN A 521 13.11 -33.30 20.68
CA ASN A 521 13.21 -31.96 21.24
C ASN A 521 13.18 -31.94 22.78
N ALA A 522 12.57 -32.95 23.41
CA ALA A 522 12.53 -33.09 24.87
C ALA A 522 13.92 -33.26 25.51
N GLY A 523 14.92 -33.73 24.75
CA GLY A 523 16.32 -33.84 25.21
C GLY A 523 17.11 -32.53 25.21
N ASN A 524 16.64 -31.48 24.52
CA ASN A 524 17.29 -30.16 24.51
C ASN A 524 16.69 -29.20 25.54
N ALA A 525 15.49 -29.46 26.05
CA ALA A 525 14.85 -28.62 27.07
C ALA A 525 15.44 -28.80 28.48
N THR A 526 16.09 -29.93 28.78
CA THR A 526 16.70 -30.22 30.09
C THR A 526 18.18 -29.86 30.19
N ALA A 527 18.80 -29.36 29.10
CA ALA A 527 20.23 -29.00 29.08
C ALA A 527 20.52 -27.52 29.41
N ASN A 528 19.50 -26.67 29.58
CA ASN A 528 19.68 -25.23 29.85
C ASN A 528 19.32 -24.79 31.28
N GLY A 529 19.23 -25.74 32.22
CA GLY A 529 18.82 -25.48 33.60
C GLY A 529 19.59 -26.29 34.63
N SER A 530 20.93 -26.33 34.53
CA SER A 530 21.82 -26.82 35.60
C SER A 530 23.28 -26.52 35.24
N GLY A 531 23.81 -25.39 35.73
CA GLY A 531 25.25 -25.08 35.62
C GLY A 531 25.63 -23.66 36.05
N GLY A 532 25.99 -23.51 37.33
CA GLY A 532 26.70 -22.34 37.91
C GLY A 532 25.89 -21.62 39.00
N GLY A 533 26.09 -21.82 40.30
CA GLY A 533 27.28 -22.33 40.98
C GLY A 533 28.33 -21.23 41.10
#